data_AF-M8D4N6-F1
#
_entry.id   AF-M8D4N6-F1
#
_cell.length_a   1.000
_cell.length_b   1.000
_cell.length_c   1.000
_cell.angle_alpha   90.00
_cell.angle_beta   90.00
_cell.angle_gamma   90.00
#
_symmetry.space_group_name_H-M   'P 1'
#
loop_
_entity.id
_entity.type
_entity.pdbx_description
1 polymer ?
#
loop_
_entity_poly.entity_id
_entity_poly.type
_entity_poly.pdbx_seq_one_letter_code
_entity_poly.pdbx_strand_id
1 'polypeptide(L)'
;MSKGMIDNKQRGLVGDVLKKHMQKGSKLSVAAAHFTLYAFVELKKELSQIEEFRFIFTEPAFVRGDHLANEKIAKNETLLYGVEEEQKYKAELNGVFI
;
A
#
# COMPACT_ATOMS: atom_id res chain seq x y z
N MET A 1 -5.32 -15.22 15.92
CA MET A 1 -5.93 -14.12 15.14
C MET A 1 -5.92 -12.86 15.99
N SER A 2 -5.28 -11.78 15.56
CA SER A 2 -5.36 -10.48 16.25
C SER A 2 -6.73 -9.87 15.96
N LYS A 3 -7.67 -9.97 16.92
CA LYS A 3 -8.92 -9.20 16.87
C LYS A 3 -8.56 -7.75 17.20
N GLY A 4 -8.49 -6.87 16.20
CA GLY A 4 -8.30 -5.43 16.41
C GLY A 4 -7.60 -4.71 15.26
N MET A 5 -7.61 -3.37 15.33
CA MET A 5 -6.88 -2.48 14.42
C MET A 5 -5.38 -2.58 14.68
N ILE A 6 -4.56 -2.63 13.63
CA ILE A 6 -3.09 -2.66 13.70
C ILE A 6 -2.56 -1.30 13.27
N ASP A 7 -1.58 -0.76 14.01
CA ASP A 7 -1.11 0.62 13.82
C ASP A 7 0.43 0.77 13.75
N ASN A 8 1.19 -0.33 13.72
CA ASN A 8 2.66 -0.32 13.78
C ASN A 8 3.24 0.44 14.99
N LYS A 9 2.46 0.64 16.05
CA LYS A 9 2.88 1.33 17.29
C LYS A 9 2.61 0.45 18.50
N GLN A 10 1.36 0.41 18.94
CA GLN A 10 0.96 -0.28 20.18
C GLN A 10 0.20 -1.57 19.88
N ARG A 11 -0.38 -1.70 18.69
CA ARG A 11 -1.30 -2.80 18.35
C ARG A 11 -0.69 -3.82 17.37
N GLY A 12 0.63 -3.95 17.41
CA GLY A 12 1.40 -4.90 16.60
C GLY A 12 1.82 -4.34 15.24
N LEU A 13 2.52 -5.17 14.49
CA LEU A 13 3.08 -4.83 13.18
C LEU A 13 2.23 -5.41 12.05
N VAL A 14 1.90 -4.58 11.06
CA VAL A 14 1.20 -4.98 9.85
C VAL A 14 1.98 -6.06 9.11
N GLY A 15 3.32 -5.95 9.08
CA GLY A 15 4.19 -6.93 8.44
C GLY A 15 4.07 -8.34 9.03
N ASP A 16 3.87 -8.47 10.33
CA ASP A 16 3.72 -9.79 10.97
C ASP A 16 2.40 -10.47 10.62
N VAL A 17 1.36 -9.68 10.34
CA VAL A 17 0.09 -10.21 9.86
C VAL A 17 0.20 -10.59 8.39
N LEU A 18 0.80 -9.74 7.55
CA LEU A 18 1.03 -10.06 6.14
C LEU A 18 1.83 -11.36 5.97
N LYS A 19 2.92 -11.54 6.70
CA LYS A 19 3.73 -12.78 6.65
C LYS A 19 2.96 -14.06 6.96
N LYS A 20 1.94 -14.00 7.82
CA LYS A 20 1.09 -15.16 8.13
C LYS A 20 0.16 -15.54 6.98
N HIS A 21 -0.15 -14.59 6.10
CA HIS A 21 -1.11 -14.75 5.00
C HIS A 21 -0.47 -14.73 3.61
N MET A 22 0.82 -14.41 3.49
CA MET A 22 1.60 -14.45 2.25
C MET A 22 2.38 -15.75 2.14
N GLN A 23 1.67 -16.88 2.17
CA GLN A 23 2.25 -18.22 2.00
C GLN A 23 2.12 -18.68 0.55
N LYS A 24 2.92 -19.68 0.14
CA LYS A 24 2.86 -20.23 -1.22
C LYS A 24 1.43 -20.66 -1.58
N GLY A 25 0.92 -20.21 -2.73
CA GLY A 25 -0.44 -20.50 -3.18
C GLY A 25 -1.53 -19.61 -2.57
N SER A 26 -1.17 -18.60 -1.78
CA SER A 26 -2.15 -17.65 -1.23
C SER A 26 -2.69 -16.72 -2.31
N LYS A 27 -3.91 -16.23 -2.12
CA LYS A 27 -4.50 -15.15 -2.90
C LYS A 27 -4.72 -13.95 -1.99
N LEU A 28 -4.08 -12.83 -2.29
CA LEU A 28 -4.10 -11.64 -1.45
C LEU A 28 -4.80 -10.49 -2.19
N SER A 29 -5.83 -9.93 -1.56
CA SER A 29 -6.48 -8.70 -2.01
C SER A 29 -6.22 -7.57 -1.02
N VAL A 30 -5.73 -6.44 -1.51
CA VAL A 30 -5.45 -5.23 -0.72
C VAL A 30 -6.25 -4.07 -1.28
N ALA A 31 -6.99 -3.38 -0.42
CA ALA A 31 -7.65 -2.13 -0.75
C ALA A 31 -6.91 -0.96 -0.10
N ALA A 32 -6.36 -0.04 -0.89
CA ALA A 32 -5.66 1.14 -0.38
C ALA A 32 -5.71 2.32 -1.36
N ALA A 33 -5.38 3.50 -0.85
CA ALA A 33 -5.29 4.73 -1.62
C ALA A 33 -3.94 4.92 -2.34
N HIS A 34 -2.91 4.15 -2.00
CA HIS A 34 -1.61 4.17 -2.68
C HIS A 34 -0.84 2.86 -2.42
N PHE A 35 0.05 2.50 -3.34
CA PHE A 35 0.99 1.41 -3.16
C PHE A 35 2.33 1.80 -3.79
N THR A 36 3.26 2.22 -2.95
CA THR A 36 4.50 2.86 -3.43
C THR A 36 5.38 1.85 -4.17
N LEU A 37 6.18 2.34 -5.13
CA LEU A 37 7.13 1.49 -5.83
C LEU A 37 8.15 0.87 -4.87
N TYR A 38 8.60 1.62 -3.87
CA TYR A 38 9.44 1.08 -2.79
C TYR A 38 8.79 -0.09 -2.07
N ALA A 39 7.52 0.02 -1.64
CA ALA A 39 6.82 -1.06 -0.97
C ALA A 39 6.71 -2.32 -1.86
N PHE A 40 6.48 -2.13 -3.16
CA PHE A 40 6.50 -3.24 -4.12
C PHE A 40 7.86 -3.91 -4.20
N VAL A 41 8.96 -3.15 -4.26
CA VAL A 41 10.32 -3.70 -4.32
C VAL A 41 10.66 -4.49 -3.05
N GLU A 42 10.35 -3.94 -1.88
CA GLU A 42 10.61 -4.60 -0.59
C GLU A 42 9.78 -5.87 -0.40
N LEU A 43 8.55 -5.91 -0.92
CA LEU A 43 7.65 -7.07 -0.83
C LEU A 43 7.77 -8.01 -2.03
N LYS A 44 8.61 -7.70 -3.03
CA LYS A 44 8.66 -8.41 -4.31
C LYS A 44 8.91 -9.90 -4.12
N LYS A 45 9.79 -10.26 -3.19
CA LYS A 45 10.16 -11.65 -2.92
C LYS A 45 8.97 -12.45 -2.40
N GLU A 46 8.25 -11.90 -1.44
CA GLU A 46 7.07 -12.50 -0.81
C GLU A 46 5.89 -12.55 -1.78
N LEU A 47 5.66 -11.46 -2.53
CA LEU A 47 4.61 -11.40 -3.56
C LEU A 47 4.87 -12.37 -4.72
N SER A 48 6.12 -12.72 -5.00
CA SER A 48 6.46 -13.69 -6.05
C SER A 48 6.10 -15.14 -5.66
N GLN A 49 5.80 -15.40 -4.39
CA GLN A 49 5.47 -16.74 -3.89
C GLN A 49 3.97 -17.02 -3.84
N ILE A 50 3.14 -15.97 -3.82
CA ILE A 50 1.68 -16.08 -3.78
C ILE A 50 1.14 -16.33 -5.20
N GLU A 51 -0.06 -16.92 -5.30
CA GLU A 51 -0.68 -17.25 -6.59
C GLU A 51 -1.25 -15.99 -7.27
N GLU A 52 -1.86 -15.11 -6.47
CA GLU A 52 -2.54 -13.92 -6.99
C GLU A 52 -2.39 -12.75 -6.00
N PHE A 53 -1.97 -11.60 -6.53
CA PHE A 53 -2.03 -10.32 -5.84
C PHE A 53 -3.02 -9.40 -6.54
N ARG A 54 -4.05 -8.98 -5.83
CA ARG A 54 -5.07 -8.05 -6.30
C ARG A 54 -4.99 -6.76 -5.51
N PHE A 55 -4.64 -5.68 -6.17
CA PHE A 55 -4.69 -4.36 -5.59
C PHE A 55 -5.95 -3.62 -6.04
N ILE A 56 -6.71 -3.11 -5.07
CA ILE A 56 -7.95 -2.37 -5.29
C ILE A 56 -7.70 -0.94 -4.86
N PHE A 57 -7.74 -0.04 -5.84
CA PHE A 57 -7.57 1.37 -5.57
C PHE A 57 -8.86 1.95 -4.99
N THR A 58 -8.80 2.53 -3.80
CA THR A 58 -9.98 3.04 -3.09
C THR A 58 -10.35 4.48 -3.46
N GLU A 59 -9.48 5.16 -4.19
CA GLU A 59 -9.70 6.51 -4.72
C GLU A 59 -10.05 6.42 -6.22
N PRO A 60 -10.79 7.38 -6.80
CA PRO A 60 -11.01 7.42 -8.24
C PRO A 60 -9.73 7.88 -8.96
N ALA A 61 -9.02 6.98 -9.63
CA ALA A 61 -7.86 7.31 -10.49
C ALA A 61 -8.09 6.97 -11.97
N PHE A 62 -8.70 5.84 -12.31
CA PHE A 62 -8.81 5.39 -13.72
C PHE A 62 -10.24 5.37 -14.25
N VAL A 63 -11.13 6.16 -13.63
CA VAL A 63 -12.55 6.23 -13.96
C VAL A 63 -12.86 7.50 -14.70
N ARG A 64 -13.61 7.37 -15.80
CA ARG A 64 -14.19 8.52 -16.53
C ARG A 64 -15.66 8.62 -16.15
N GLY A 65 -16.12 9.79 -15.73
CA GLY A 65 -17.53 10.01 -15.40
C GLY A 65 -17.85 11.49 -15.20
N ASP A 66 -19.07 11.88 -15.55
CA ASP A 66 -19.51 13.28 -15.63
C ASP A 66 -19.53 14.01 -14.26
N HIS A 67 -19.45 13.27 -13.15
CA HIS A 67 -19.52 13.81 -11.79
C HIS A 67 -18.17 13.91 -11.06
N LEU A 68 -17.06 13.52 -11.70
CA LEU A 68 -15.73 13.59 -11.10
C LEU A 68 -14.92 14.67 -11.80
N ALA A 69 -14.34 15.59 -11.02
CA ALA A 69 -13.42 16.59 -11.58
C ALA A 69 -12.19 15.88 -12.18
N ASN A 70 -11.96 16.07 -13.48
CA ASN A 70 -10.83 15.47 -14.20
C ASN A 70 -9.48 15.78 -13.54
N GLU A 71 -9.34 16.94 -12.92
CA GLU A 71 -8.15 17.33 -12.14
C GLU A 71 -7.92 16.41 -10.93
N LYS A 72 -8.98 16.02 -10.23
CA LYS A 72 -8.89 15.14 -9.06
C LYS A 72 -8.50 13.72 -9.47
N ILE A 73 -9.02 13.25 -10.60
CA ILE A 73 -8.66 11.96 -11.20
C ILE A 73 -7.19 11.97 -11.59
N ALA A 74 -6.73 12.97 -12.35
CA ALA A 74 -5.34 13.09 -12.77
C ALA A 74 -4.38 13.17 -11.57
N LYS A 75 -4.77 13.91 -10.52
CA LYS A 75 -4.00 13.94 -9.27
C LYS A 75 -3.93 12.55 -8.62
N ASN A 76 -5.05 11.84 -8.51
CA ASN A 76 -5.09 10.50 -7.92
C ASN A 76 -4.26 9.49 -8.74
N GLU A 77 -4.21 9.60 -10.07
CA GLU A 77 -3.31 8.81 -10.92
C GLU A 77 -1.84 9.09 -10.58
N THR A 78 -1.44 10.37 -10.43
CA THR A 78 -0.05 10.73 -10.10
C THR A 78 0.38 10.25 -8.71
N LEU A 79 -0.55 10.25 -7.75
CA LEU A 79 -0.30 9.80 -6.38
C LEU A 79 -0.19 8.27 -6.25
N LEU A 80 -0.63 7.50 -7.25
CA LEU A 80 -0.61 6.03 -7.18
C LEU A 80 0.78 5.47 -6.89
N TYR A 81 1.81 6.04 -7.54
CA TYR A 81 3.20 5.62 -7.40
C TYR A 81 3.77 5.96 -6.01
N GLY A 82 3.08 6.81 -5.26
CA GLY A 82 3.43 7.19 -3.89
C GLY A 82 4.80 7.82 -3.76
N VAL A 83 5.23 8.60 -4.75
CA VAL A 83 6.58 9.22 -4.79
C VAL A 83 6.73 10.24 -3.67
N GLU A 84 5.71 11.08 -3.45
CA GLU A 84 5.71 12.07 -2.38
C GLU A 84 5.70 11.40 -1.01
N GLU A 85 4.88 10.36 -0.84
CA GLU A 85 4.80 9.55 0.37
C GLU A 85 6.13 8.85 0.63
N GLU A 86 6.77 8.28 -0.39
CA GLU A 86 8.08 7.65 -0.26
C GLU A 86 9.16 8.64 0.18
N GLN A 87 9.21 9.83 -0.43
CA GLN A 87 10.12 10.89 -0.02
C GLN A 87 9.90 11.30 1.43
N LYS A 88 8.63 11.49 1.81
CA LYS A 88 8.25 11.84 3.18
C LYS A 88 8.62 10.75 4.17
N TYR A 89 8.28 9.49 3.89
CA TYR A 89 8.62 8.37 4.76
C TYR A 89 10.13 8.20 4.88
N LYS A 90 10.90 8.35 3.79
CA LYS A 90 12.37 8.33 3.85
C LYS A 90 12.92 9.47 4.69
N ALA A 91 12.37 10.68 4.59
CA ALA A 91 12.79 11.80 5.41
C ALA A 91 12.46 11.59 6.90
N GLU A 92 11.28 11.05 7.21
CA GLU A 92 10.84 10.77 8.57
C GLU A 92 11.58 9.57 9.20
N LEU A 93 11.93 8.56 8.41
CA LEU A 93 12.70 7.38 8.87
C LEU A 93 14.20 7.66 9.03
N ASN A 94 14.76 8.55 8.19
CA ASN A 94 16.16 8.99 8.29
C ASN A 94 16.34 10.22 9.17
N GLY A 95 15.24 10.83 9.63
CA GLY A 95 15.24 11.85 10.66
C GLY A 95 15.71 11.20 11.96
N VAL A 96 16.99 11.35 12.26
CA VAL A 96 17.57 11.04 13.56
C VAL A 96 16.66 11.67 14.62
N PHE A 97 16.08 10.84 15.48
CA PHE A 97 15.61 11.32 16.78
C PHE A 97 16.86 11.84 17.52
N ILE A 98 17.14 13.14 17.36
CA ILE A 98 18.03 13.91 18.23
C ILE A 98 17.18 14.59 19.28
#